data_AF-A0A1Z8RKE9-F1
#
_entry.id   AF-A0A1Z8RKE9-F1
#
_cell.length_a   1.000
_cell.length_b   1.000
_cell.length_c   1.000
_cell.angle_alpha   90.00
_cell.angle_beta   90.00
_cell.angle_gamma   90.00
#
_symmetry.space_group_name_H-M   'P 1'
#
loop_
_entity.id
_entity.type
_entity.pdbx_description
1 polymer ?
#
loop_
_entity_poly.entity_id
_entity_poly.type
_entity_poly.pdbx_seq_one_letter_code
_entity_poly.pdbx_strand_id
1 'polypeptide(L)'
;MEEEVEEIESLDPPDIQEEPWCSTCQGFTDYRRKWDSVSRGDLDGGAYPDLVESPYCIECGSPMLLLSNCKRLVRWTNLLTSTAFALAILSVWVLFGINPASLFGLSVFGLLCFLTSRMPHKSRLALTTWKKAQKEENLKQLLQKL
;
A
#
# COMPACT_ATOMS: atom_id res chain seq x y z
N MET A 1 -17.95 -1.86 50.26
CA MET A 1 -17.38 -3.02 49.56
C MET A 1 -17.04 -2.48 48.19
N GLU A 2 -15.84 -1.93 48.07
CA GLU A 2 -15.35 -1.35 46.82
C GLU A 2 -14.74 -2.53 46.06
N GLU A 3 -15.38 -2.95 44.98
CA GLU A 3 -14.86 -3.99 44.10
C GLU A 3 -13.63 -3.41 43.38
N GLU A 4 -12.45 -3.94 43.72
CA GLU A 4 -11.23 -3.72 42.94
C GLU A 4 -11.48 -4.27 41.53
N VAL A 5 -11.62 -3.36 40.57
CA VAL A 5 -11.64 -3.71 39.16
C VAL A 5 -10.24 -4.16 38.80
N GLU A 6 -10.04 -5.47 38.74
CA GLU A 6 -8.79 -6.08 38.25
C GLU A 6 -8.53 -5.57 36.83
N GLU A 7 -7.43 -4.84 36.67
CA GLU A 7 -6.92 -4.38 35.38
C GLU A 7 -6.47 -5.62 34.59
N ILE A 8 -7.32 -6.08 33.68
CA ILE A 8 -7.05 -7.25 32.83
C ILE A 8 -5.87 -6.88 31.92
N GLU A 9 -4.66 -7.24 32.33
CA GLU A 9 -3.45 -7.08 31.53
C GLU A 9 -3.62 -7.93 30.26
N SER A 10 -3.73 -7.25 29.11
CA SER A 10 -3.97 -7.90 27.82
C SER A 10 -2.84 -8.89 27.52
N LEU A 11 -3.18 -10.18 27.44
CA LEU A 11 -2.24 -11.28 27.13
C LEU A 11 -1.74 -11.27 25.67
N ASP A 12 -2.19 -10.33 24.85
CA ASP A 12 -1.71 -10.18 23.50
C ASP A 12 -0.34 -9.49 23.53
N PRO A 13 0.72 -10.11 22.97
CA PRO A 13 2.00 -9.44 22.85
C PRO A 13 1.80 -8.12 22.09
N PRO A 14 2.48 -7.03 22.48
CA PRO A 14 2.30 -5.74 21.83
C PRO A 14 2.56 -5.92 20.33
N ASP A 15 1.55 -5.62 19.52
CA ASP A 15 1.67 -5.69 18.08
C ASP A 15 2.84 -4.79 17.67
N ILE A 16 3.79 -5.33 16.91
CA ILE A 16 4.98 -4.60 16.45
C ILE A 16 4.48 -3.59 15.41
N GLN A 17 3.97 -2.44 15.87
CA GLN A 17 3.44 -1.40 15.02
C GLN A 17 4.60 -0.80 14.21
N GLU A 18 4.52 -0.93 12.89
CA GLU A 18 5.47 -0.28 11.98
C GLU A 18 5.39 1.24 12.17
N GLU A 19 6.55 1.87 12.38
CA GLU A 19 6.63 3.32 12.43
C GLU A 19 6.23 3.93 11.07
N PRO A 20 5.36 4.95 11.07
CA PRO A 20 4.95 5.59 9.84
C PRO A 20 6.13 6.38 9.24
N TRP A 21 6.26 6.36 7.91
CA TRP A 21 7.35 7.03 7.21
C TRP A 21 6.85 8.31 6.52
N CYS A 22 7.59 9.41 6.67
CA CYS A 22 7.25 10.68 6.03
C CYS A 22 7.91 10.80 4.66
N SER A 23 7.11 10.95 3.60
CA SER A 23 7.65 11.15 2.25
C SER A 23 8.29 12.51 2.01
N THR A 24 7.95 13.52 2.82
CA THR A 24 8.48 14.88 2.72
C THR A 24 9.81 15.01 3.45
N CYS A 25 9.87 14.60 4.73
CA CYS A 25 11.10 14.61 5.52
C CYS A 25 12.04 13.44 5.18
N GLN A 26 11.54 12.45 4.44
CA GLN A 26 12.24 11.23 4.03
C GLN A 26 12.73 10.33 5.17
N GLY A 27 12.15 10.47 6.36
CA GLY A 27 12.55 9.73 7.56
C GLY A 27 11.38 9.20 8.39
N PHE A 28 11.74 8.43 9.41
CA PHE A 28 10.87 8.07 10.53
C PHE A 28 11.00 9.19 11.56
N THR A 29 10.00 10.07 11.62
CA THR A 29 9.98 11.23 12.52
C THR A 29 8.76 11.15 13.43
N ASP A 30 8.77 11.94 14.50
CA ASP A 30 7.64 12.02 15.40
C ASP A 30 6.37 12.43 14.65
N TYR A 31 5.26 11.81 15.05
CA TYR A 31 3.98 11.96 14.40
C TYR A 31 2.87 12.19 15.41
N ARG A 32 1.85 12.94 14.98
CA ARG A 32 0.57 13.08 15.68
C ARG A 32 -0.50 12.33 14.91
N ARG A 33 -1.42 11.69 15.62
CA ARG A 33 -2.59 11.07 15.01
C ARG A 33 -3.69 12.11 14.85
N LYS A 34 -4.32 12.14 13.68
CA LYS A 34 -5.48 12.99 13.40
C LYS A 34 -6.61 12.14 12.85
N TRP A 35 -7.83 12.57 13.14
CA TRP A 35 -9.04 12.01 12.57
C TRP A 35 -9.30 12.69 11.23
N ASP A 36 -9.21 11.92 10.15
CA ASP A 36 -9.60 12.36 8.81
C ASP A 36 -10.95 11.73 8.44
N SER A 37 -11.81 12.49 7.77
CA SER A 37 -13.08 11.98 7.25
C SER A 37 -12.93 11.56 5.79
N VAL A 38 -13.21 10.30 5.48
CA VAL A 38 -13.20 9.76 4.12
C VAL A 38 -14.63 9.38 3.74
N SER A 39 -15.14 9.93 2.64
CA SER A 39 -16.47 9.56 2.14
C SER A 39 -16.44 8.14 1.57
N ARG A 40 -17.29 7.26 2.10
CA ARG A 40 -17.50 5.90 1.60
C ARG A 40 -18.90 5.76 1.03
N GLY A 41 -19.03 4.91 0.02
CA GLY A 41 -20.33 4.54 -0.54
C GLY A 41 -21.08 3.62 0.41
N ASP A 42 -22.36 3.90 0.57
CA ASP A 42 -23.31 3.05 1.29
C ASP A 42 -23.93 2.02 0.32
N LEU A 43 -24.41 0.90 0.86
CA LEU A 43 -25.07 -0.16 0.09
C LEU A 43 -26.39 0.31 -0.52
N ASP A 44 -27.04 1.28 0.11
CA ASP A 44 -28.30 1.88 -0.35
C ASP A 44 -28.08 3.02 -1.36
N GLY A 45 -26.86 3.18 -1.88
CA GLY A 45 -26.52 4.21 -2.88
C GLY A 45 -26.29 5.61 -2.30
N GLY A 46 -26.24 5.73 -0.97
CA GLY A 46 -25.81 6.93 -0.26
C GLY A 46 -24.29 7.03 -0.12
N ALA A 47 -23.85 8.04 0.64
CA ALA A 47 -22.46 8.14 1.08
C ALA A 47 -22.42 8.58 2.54
N TYR A 48 -21.52 8.00 3.32
CA TYR A 48 -21.31 8.36 4.72
C TYR A 48 -19.83 8.75 4.97
N PRO A 49 -19.57 9.71 5.87
CA PRO A 49 -18.22 10.02 6.29
C PRO A 49 -17.71 8.94 7.26
N ASP A 50 -16.68 8.21 6.86
CA ASP A 50 -15.94 7.29 7.72
C ASP A 50 -14.76 8.03 8.36
N LEU A 51 -14.62 7.95 9.69
CA LEU A 51 -13.56 8.61 10.43
C LEU A 51 -12.36 7.66 10.55
N VAL A 52 -11.27 8.00 9.88
CA VAL A 52 -10.05 7.20 9.85
C VAL A 52 -8.95 7.94 10.58
N GLU A 53 -8.31 7.26 11.53
CA GLU A 53 -7.13 7.79 12.21
C GLU A 53 -5.90 7.67 11.29
N SER A 54 -5.32 8.81 10.92
CA SER A 54 -4.15 8.89 10.04
C SER A 54 -2.97 9.57 10.72
N PRO A 55 -1.74 9.06 10.58
CA PRO A 55 -0.54 9.67 11.16
C PRO A 55 -0.07 10.87 10.33
N TYR A 56 0.27 11.97 11.00
CA TYR A 56 0.80 13.19 10.41
C TYR A 56 2.15 13.56 11.03
N CYS A 57 3.12 13.91 10.20
CA CYS A 57 4.43 14.36 10.65
C CYS A 57 4.31 15.67 11.45
N ILE A 58 5.02 15.78 12.57
CA ILE A 58 5.03 17.00 13.39
C ILE A 58 5.82 18.13 12.70
N GLU A 59 6.92 17.80 12.02
CA GLU A 59 7.80 18.79 11.40
C GLU A 59 7.17 19.47 10.18
N CYS A 60 6.63 18.68 9.24
CA CYS A 60 6.11 19.20 7.98
C CYS A 60 4.57 19.19 7.89
N GLY A 61 3.89 18.54 8.83
CA GLY A 61 2.43 18.46 8.84
C GLY A 61 1.83 17.60 7.73
N SER A 62 2.63 16.86 6.95
CA SER A 62 2.15 16.00 5.85
C SER A 62 1.72 14.61 6.36
N PRO A 63 0.79 13.93 5.66
CA PRO A 63 0.36 12.59 6.04
C PRO A 63 1.51 11.59 5.82
N MET A 64 1.72 10.74 6.82
CA MET A 64 2.75 9.71 6.79
C MET A 64 2.15 8.39 6.31
N LEU A 65 3.00 7.53 5.75
CA LEU A 65 2.59 6.31 5.08
C LEU A 65 3.26 5.10 5.73
N LEU A 66 2.50 4.03 5.92
CA LEU A 66 3.06 2.73 6.30
C LEU A 66 3.66 2.06 5.06
N LEU A 67 4.96 1.75 5.12
CA LEU A 67 5.69 1.19 3.99
C LEU A 67 5.29 -0.27 3.73
N SER A 68 4.94 -1.04 4.77
CA SER A 68 4.39 -2.38 4.63
C SER A 68 3.10 -2.39 3.79
N ASN A 69 2.17 -1.48 4.07
CA ASN A 69 0.93 -1.32 3.31
C ASN A 69 1.19 -0.97 1.86
N CYS A 70 2.15 -0.07 1.59
CA CYS A 70 2.54 0.27 0.23
C CYS A 70 3.15 -0.94 -0.52
N LYS A 71 4.03 -1.71 0.13
CA LYS A 71 4.63 -2.94 -0.45
C LYS A 71 3.56 -4.00 -0.71
N ARG A 72 2.68 -4.21 0.27
CA ARG A 72 1.58 -5.18 0.21
C ARG A 72 0.64 -4.84 -0.94
N LEU A 73 0.19 -3.59 -1.04
CA LEU A 73 -0.71 -3.14 -2.10
C LEU A 73 -0.09 -3.39 -3.49
N VAL A 74 1.14 -2.94 -3.72
CA VAL A 74 1.82 -3.13 -5.02
C VAL A 74 2.01 -4.61 -5.35
N ARG A 75 2.33 -5.44 -4.35
CA ARG A 75 2.49 -6.89 -4.54
C ARG A 75 1.16 -7.54 -4.91
N TRP A 76 0.08 -7.23 -4.21
CA TRP A 76 -1.24 -7.80 -4.48
C TRP A 76 -1.81 -7.36 -5.82
N THR A 77 -1.69 -6.07 -6.17
CA THR A 77 -2.15 -5.60 -7.48
C THR A 77 -1.41 -6.27 -8.62
N ASN A 78 -0.09 -6.45 -8.49
CA ASN A 78 0.70 -7.15 -9.50
C ASN A 78 0.35 -8.65 -9.56
N LEU A 79 0.12 -9.28 -8.42
CA LEU A 79 -0.30 -10.68 -8.35
C LEU A 79 -1.66 -10.88 -9.03
N LEU A 80 -2.67 -10.05 -8.70
CA LEU A 80 -4.01 -10.13 -9.29
C LEU A 80 -4.01 -9.88 -10.80
N THR A 81 -3.26 -8.89 -11.27
CA THR A 81 -3.16 -8.62 -12.71
C THR A 81 -2.41 -9.72 -13.45
N SER A 82 -1.38 -10.29 -12.83
CA SER A 82 -0.64 -11.44 -13.38
C SER A 82 -1.51 -12.69 -13.44
N THR A 83 -2.30 -12.99 -12.40
CA THR A 83 -3.19 -14.16 -12.39
C THR A 83 -4.32 -14.00 -13.40
N ALA A 84 -4.92 -12.81 -13.51
CA ALA A 84 -5.93 -12.53 -14.54
C ALA A 84 -5.37 -12.73 -15.96
N PHE A 85 -4.16 -12.25 -16.23
CA PHE A 85 -3.52 -12.44 -17.53
C PHE A 85 -3.18 -13.91 -17.81
N ALA A 86 -2.70 -14.66 -16.82
CA ALA A 86 -2.45 -16.10 -16.96
C ALA A 86 -3.74 -16.89 -17.28
N LEU A 87 -4.85 -16.55 -16.61
CA LEU A 87 -6.16 -17.14 -16.90
C LEU A 87 -6.63 -16.82 -18.33
N ALA A 88 -6.37 -15.61 -18.83
CA ALA A 88 -6.68 -15.23 -20.21
C ALA A 88 -5.83 -16.01 -21.23
N ILE A 89 -4.56 -16.29 -20.94
CA ILE A 89 -3.73 -17.15 -21.79
C ILE A 89 -4.29 -18.59 -21.81
N LEU A 90 -4.63 -19.12 -20.64
CA LEU A 90 -5.19 -20.47 -20.52
C LEU A 90 -6.52 -20.61 -21.26
N SER A 91 -7.39 -19.60 -21.20
CA SER A 91 -8.67 -19.63 -21.90
C SER A 91 -8.50 -19.60 -23.43
N VAL A 92 -7.56 -18.80 -23.94
CA VAL A 92 -7.23 -18.79 -25.38
C VAL A 92 -6.69 -20.15 -25.82
N TRP A 93 -5.82 -20.77 -25.01
CA TRP A 93 -5.21 -22.05 -25.35
C TRP A 93 -6.21 -23.22 -25.33
N VAL A 94 -7.13 -23.25 -24.36
CA VAL A 94 -8.10 -24.35 -24.19
C VAL A 94 -9.34 -24.20 -25.08
N LEU A 95 -9.93 -22.99 -25.17
CA LEU A 95 -11.24 -22.81 -25.84
C LEU A 95 -11.13 -22.39 -27.31
N PHE A 96 -10.23 -21.46 -27.64
CA PHE A 96 -10.27 -20.75 -28.93
C PHE A 96 -9.17 -21.17 -29.92
N GLY A 97 -8.12 -21.84 -29.43
CA GLY A 97 -6.93 -22.12 -30.22
C GLY A 97 -6.13 -20.86 -30.60
N ILE A 98 -4.96 -21.07 -31.20
CA ILE A 98 -4.10 -19.98 -31.66
C ILE A 98 -4.65 -19.47 -33.00
N ASN A 99 -5.40 -18.37 -32.94
CA ASN A 99 -6.02 -17.70 -34.09
C ASN A 99 -5.67 -16.20 -34.02
N PRO A 100 -5.41 -15.50 -35.14
CA PRO A 100 -5.18 -14.05 -35.13
C PRO A 100 -6.21 -13.24 -34.33
N ALA A 101 -7.50 -13.62 -34.38
CA ALA A 101 -8.54 -12.94 -33.61
C ALA A 101 -8.38 -13.12 -32.08
N SER A 102 -8.03 -14.32 -31.62
CA SER A 102 -7.79 -14.59 -30.19
C SER A 102 -6.51 -13.93 -29.69
N LEU A 103 -5.47 -13.85 -30.53
CA LEU A 103 -4.25 -13.09 -30.25
C LEU A 103 -4.51 -11.58 -30.10
N PHE A 104 -5.37 -11.01 -30.96
CA PHE A 104 -5.76 -9.61 -30.84
C PHE A 104 -6.52 -9.35 -29.52
N GLY A 105 -7.50 -10.20 -29.19
CA GLY A 105 -8.23 -10.11 -27.92
C GLY A 105 -7.30 -10.21 -26.70
N LEU A 106 -6.34 -11.15 -26.73
CA LEU A 106 -5.33 -11.31 -25.68
C LEU A 106 -4.43 -10.07 -25.56
N SER A 107 -4.07 -9.43 -26.68
CA SER A 107 -3.27 -8.20 -26.68
C SER A 107 -4.02 -7.04 -26.01
N VAL A 108 -5.28 -6.83 -26.36
CA VAL A 108 -6.13 -5.79 -25.75
C VAL A 108 -6.31 -6.04 -24.26
N PHE A 109 -6.59 -7.28 -23.87
CA PHE A 109 -6.71 -7.64 -22.45
C PHE A 109 -5.38 -7.46 -21.69
N GLY A 110 -4.25 -7.84 -22.31
CA GLY A 110 -2.92 -7.62 -21.77
C GLY A 110 -2.62 -6.14 -21.53
N LEU A 111 -3.04 -5.26 -22.44
CA LEU A 111 -2.91 -3.81 -22.26
C LEU A 111 -3.72 -3.33 -21.05
N LEU A 112 -4.95 -3.82 -20.86
CA LEU A 112 -5.77 -3.47 -19.70
C LEU A 112 -5.14 -3.97 -18.38
N CYS A 113 -4.63 -5.20 -18.35
CA CYS A 113 -3.89 -5.74 -17.20
C CYS A 113 -2.63 -4.91 -16.90
N PHE A 114 -1.94 -4.44 -17.94
CA PHE A 114 -0.77 -3.59 -17.78
C PHE A 114 -1.13 -2.22 -17.19
N LEU A 115 -2.19 -1.57 -17.67
CA LEU A 115 -2.67 -0.30 -17.15
C LEU A 115 -3.12 -0.42 -15.68
N THR A 116 -3.85 -1.48 -15.34
CA THR A 116 -4.27 -1.74 -13.96
C THR A 116 -3.09 -2.04 -13.03
N SER A 117 -2.04 -2.72 -13.51
CA SER A 117 -0.81 -2.92 -12.74
C SER A 117 -0.06 -1.61 -12.40
N ARG A 118 -0.34 -0.55 -13.15
CA ARG A 118 0.21 0.81 -12.95
C ARG A 118 -0.62 1.69 -12.02
N MET A 119 -1.88 1.33 -11.71
CA MET A 119 -2.73 2.09 -10.80
C MET A 119 -2.11 2.41 -9.43
N PRO A 120 -1.32 1.54 -8.75
CA PRO A 120 -0.72 1.88 -7.46
C PRO A 120 0.51 2.81 -7.63
N HIS A 121 0.40 3.84 -8.46
CA HIS A 121 1.46 4.79 -8.78
C HIS A 121 1.96 5.54 -7.54
N LYS A 122 1.05 6.03 -6.69
CA LYS A 122 1.38 6.76 -5.45
C LYS A 122 2.21 5.89 -4.51
N SER A 123 1.79 4.64 -4.29
CA SER A 123 2.52 3.68 -3.43
C SER A 123 3.89 3.32 -4.01
N ARG A 124 4.00 3.16 -5.34
CA ARG A 124 5.29 2.94 -6.00
C ARG A 124 6.23 4.12 -5.82
N LEU A 125 5.75 5.35 -6.01
CA LEU A 125 6.54 6.56 -5.79
C LEU A 125 7.07 6.63 -4.36
N ALA A 126 6.21 6.45 -3.36
CA ALA A 126 6.61 6.44 -1.95
C ALA A 126 7.71 5.40 -1.64
N LEU A 127 7.61 4.20 -2.21
CA LEU A 127 8.65 3.17 -2.06
C LEU A 127 9.94 3.52 -2.78
N THR A 128 9.89 4.20 -3.94
CA THR A 128 11.11 4.62 -4.63
C THR A 128 11.82 5.75 -3.91
N THR A 129 11.09 6.71 -3.34
CA THR A 129 11.66 7.79 -2.53
C THR A 129 12.29 7.23 -1.27
N TRP A 130 11.61 6.32 -0.57
CA TRP A 130 12.18 5.64 0.59
C TRP A 130 13.47 4.89 0.25
N LYS A 131 13.49 4.11 -0.85
CA LYS A 131 14.71 3.42 -1.30
C LYS A 131 15.87 4.36 -1.63
N LYS A 132 15.58 5.58 -2.11
CA LYS A 132 16.62 6.58 -2.38
C LYS A 132 17.17 7.14 -1.06
N ALA A 133 16.30 7.57 -0.15
CA ALA A 133 16.69 8.06 1.16
C ALA A 133 17.54 7.04 1.93
N GLN A 134 17.12 5.77 1.94
CA GLN A 134 17.88 4.67 2.57
C GLN A 134 19.27 4.51 1.96
N LYS A 135 19.44 4.68 0.64
CA LYS A 135 20.74 4.59 -0.02
C LYS A 135 21.64 5.77 0.37
N GLU A 136 21.10 6.97 0.45
CA GLU A 136 21.85 8.16 0.85
C GLU A 136 22.34 8.07 2.30
N GLU A 137 21.51 7.59 3.22
CA GLU A 137 21.91 7.34 4.61
C GLU A 137 23.02 6.30 4.71
N ASN A 138 22.88 5.16 4.01
CA ASN A 138 23.91 4.14 3.97
C ASN A 138 25.25 4.67 3.43
N LEU A 139 25.21 5.51 2.39
CA LEU A 139 26.41 6.16 1.85
C LEU A 139 27.06 7.11 2.85
N LYS A 140 26.28 7.92 3.58
CA LYS A 140 26.79 8.80 4.64
C LYS A 140 27.46 8.01 5.77
N GLN A 141 26.84 6.91 6.20
CA GLN A 141 27.42 6.03 7.23
C GLN A 141 28.73 5.37 6.77
N LEU A 142 28.84 5.01 5.48
CA LEU A 142 30.07 4.46 4.92
C LEU A 142 31.18 5.52 4.86
N LEU A 143 30.85 6.76 4.49
CA LEU A 143 31.81 7.87 4.45
C LEU A 143 32.29 8.28 5.84
N GLN A 144 31.45 8.17 6.87
CA GLN A 144 31.86 8.45 8.26
C GLN A 144 32.76 7.37 8.87
N LYS A 145 32.79 6.17 8.29
CA LYS A 145 33.63 5.05 8.73
C LYS A 145 35.00 5.02 8.05
N LEU A 146 35.23 5.89 7.06
CA LEU A 146 36.47 6.02 6.29
C LEU A 146 37.32 7.17 6.83
#